data_AF-A0A930SQA2-F1
#
_entry.id   AF-A0A930SQA2-F1
#
_cell.length_a   1.000
_cell.length_b   1.000
_cell.length_c   1.000
_cell.angle_alpha   90.00
_cell.angle_beta   90.00
_cell.angle_gamma   90.00
#
_symmetry.space_group_name_H-M   'P 1'
#
loop_
_entity.id
_entity.type
_entity.pdbx_description
1 polymer ?
#
loop_
_entity_poly.entity_id
_entity_poly.type
_entity_poly.pdbx_seq_one_letter_code
_entity_poly.pdbx_strand_id
1 'polypeptide(L)'
;GPLCSNNGEPLRDAAIHGLGITLLPRFLIEADLHSGRLVPVLPDYAAPLISVCVLYPVNRHLSTKVRLFTEFLRSRLSRDLA
;
A
#
# COMPACT_ATOMS: atom_id res chain seq x y z
N GLY A 1 -21.48 -8.87 -12.65
CA GLY A 1 -20.52 -8.27 -13.60
C GLY A 1 -19.14 -8.26 -12.98
N PRO A 2 -18.06 -8.02 -13.73
CA PRO A 2 -16.72 -7.92 -13.14
C PRO A 2 -16.69 -6.76 -12.12
N LEU A 3 -16.14 -7.02 -10.94
CA LEU A 3 -15.96 -5.98 -9.92
C LEU A 3 -14.80 -5.06 -10.32
N CYS A 4 -15.05 -3.75 -10.36
CA CYS A 4 -14.03 -2.74 -10.65
C CYS A 4 -14.11 -1.66 -9.58
N SER A 5 -12.98 -1.33 -8.96
CA SER A 5 -12.87 -0.34 -7.89
C SER A 5 -11.55 0.41 -8.03
N ASN A 6 -11.57 1.69 -7.66
CA ASN A 6 -10.37 2.52 -7.52
C ASN A 6 -9.81 2.53 -6.09
N ASN A 7 -10.39 1.71 -5.21
CA ASN A 7 -9.98 1.59 -3.82
C ASN A 7 -9.61 0.14 -3.47
N GLY A 8 -8.62 -0.02 -2.61
CA GLY A 8 -8.01 -1.31 -2.27
C GLY A 8 -8.87 -2.18 -1.34
N GLU A 9 -9.53 -1.60 -0.33
CA GLU A 9 -10.33 -2.40 0.63
C GLU A 9 -11.45 -3.20 -0.04
N PRO A 10 -12.28 -2.61 -0.94
CA PRO A 10 -13.31 -3.39 -1.62
C PRO A 10 -12.75 -4.53 -2.48
N LEU A 11 -11.56 -4.33 -3.09
CA LEU A 11 -10.90 -5.36 -3.89
C LEU A 11 -10.36 -6.50 -3.02
N ARG A 12 -9.79 -6.17 -1.85
CA ARG A 12 -9.35 -7.15 -0.85
C ARG A 12 -10.53 -7.99 -0.38
N ASP A 13 -11.61 -7.33 0.03
CA ASP A 13 -12.78 -8.03 0.56
C ASP A 13 -13.40 -8.93 -0.51
N ALA A 14 -13.45 -8.48 -1.76
CA ALA A 14 -13.91 -9.32 -2.87
C ALA A 14 -13.02 -10.55 -3.10
N ALA A 15 -11.70 -10.41 -3.02
CA ALA A 15 -10.78 -11.54 -3.15
C ALA A 15 -10.95 -12.54 -1.98
N ILE A 16 -11.13 -12.05 -0.75
CA ILE A 16 -11.42 -12.90 0.43
C ILE A 16 -12.71 -13.72 0.23
N HIS A 17 -13.72 -13.14 -0.43
CA HIS A 17 -14.98 -13.84 -0.73
C HIS A 17 -14.95 -14.65 -2.04
N GLY A 18 -13.76 -14.86 -2.63
CA GLY A 18 -13.59 -15.73 -3.80
C GLY A 18 -14.08 -15.14 -5.13
N LEU A 19 -14.24 -13.82 -5.22
CA LEU A 19 -14.70 -13.16 -6.44
C LEU A 19 -13.59 -12.96 -7.50
N GLY A 20 -12.34 -13.27 -7.18
CA GLY A 20 -11.22 -13.21 -8.13
C GLY A 20 -9.85 -13.01 -7.48
N ILE A 21 -8.87 -12.68 -8.32
CA ILE A 21 -7.49 -12.35 -7.94
C ILE A 21 -7.30 -10.83 -7.96
N THR A 22 -6.53 -10.29 -7.03
CA THR A 22 -6.19 -8.86 -6.97
C THR A 22 -4.70 -8.64 -6.68
N LEU A 23 -4.15 -7.52 -7.15
CA LEU A 23 -2.78 -7.08 -6.85
C LEU A 23 -2.87 -5.87 -5.92
N LEU A 24 -2.49 -6.05 -4.65
CA LEU A 24 -2.60 -5.02 -3.62
C LEU A 24 -1.26 -4.85 -2.88
N PRO A 25 -0.99 -3.65 -2.33
CA PRO A 25 0.16 -3.44 -1.46
C PRO A 25 0.12 -4.35 -0.23
N ARG A 26 1.28 -4.89 0.14
CA ARG A 26 1.43 -5.85 1.24
C ARG A 26 0.83 -5.34 2.56
N PHE A 27 1.06 -4.08 2.91
CA PHE A 27 0.54 -3.48 4.15
C PHE A 27 -0.99 -3.57 4.29
N LEU A 28 -1.73 -3.68 3.19
CA LEU A 28 -3.19 -3.74 3.18
C LEU A 28 -3.74 -5.15 3.43
N ILE A 29 -2.94 -6.18 3.14
CA ILE A 29 -3.36 -7.59 3.10
C ILE A 29 -2.52 -8.51 3.99
N GLU A 30 -1.53 -7.97 4.71
CA GLU A 30 -0.60 -8.77 5.52
C GLU A 30 -1.32 -9.65 6.54
N ALA A 31 -2.35 -9.13 7.21
CA ALA A 31 -3.15 -9.88 8.16
C ALA A 31 -3.96 -11.02 7.51
N ASP A 32 -4.48 -10.79 6.30
CA ASP A 32 -5.25 -11.78 5.55
C ASP A 32 -4.37 -12.90 5.03
N LEU A 33 -3.16 -12.57 4.58
CA LEU A 33 -2.13 -13.55 4.22
C LEU A 33 -1.72 -14.42 5.43
N HIS A 34 -1.44 -13.79 6.58
CA HIS A 34 -1.09 -14.53 7.81
C HIS A 34 -2.21 -15.46 8.28
N SER A 35 -3.46 -15.02 8.15
CA SER A 35 -4.64 -15.81 8.54
C SER A 35 -5.02 -16.89 7.53
N GLY A 36 -4.41 -16.91 6.34
CA GLY A 36 -4.76 -17.83 5.25
C GLY A 36 -6.07 -17.49 4.52
N ARG A 37 -6.69 -16.32 4.79
CA ARG A 37 -7.86 -15.83 4.04
C ARG A 37 -7.49 -15.43 2.62
N LEU A 38 -6.25 -14.99 2.41
CA LEU A 38 -5.66 -14.77 1.10
C LEU A 38 -4.42 -15.64 0.96
N VAL A 39 -4.13 -16.05 -0.28
CA VAL A 39 -2.92 -16.81 -0.63
C VAL A 39 -2.19 -16.12 -1.77
N PRO A 40 -0.84 -16.12 -1.77
CA PRO A 40 -0.08 -15.63 -2.92
C PRO A 40 -0.35 -16.48 -4.15
N VAL A 41 -0.49 -15.81 -5.30
CA VAL A 41 -0.56 -16.45 -6.62
C VAL A 41 0.60 -15.92 -7.46
N LEU A 42 1.13 -16.75 -8.36
CA LEU A 42 2.28 -16.40 -9.21
C LEU A 42 3.53 -15.98 -8.40
N PRO A 43 4.09 -16.86 -7.54
CA PRO A 43 5.20 -16.51 -6.65
C PRO A 43 6.47 -16.06 -7.39
N ASP A 44 6.63 -16.47 -8.65
CA ASP A 44 7.78 -16.11 -9.49
C ASP A 44 7.61 -14.77 -10.23
N TYR A 45 6.45 -14.12 -10.08
CA TYR A 45 6.18 -12.82 -10.69
C TYR A 45 6.48 -11.68 -9.71
N ALA A 46 7.40 -10.79 -10.10
CA ALA A 46 7.67 -9.55 -9.38
C ALA A 46 6.77 -8.43 -9.88
N ALA A 47 5.87 -7.93 -9.01
CA ALA A 47 5.06 -6.76 -9.33
C ALA A 47 5.94 -5.49 -9.48
N PRO A 48 5.55 -4.52 -10.32
CA PRO A 48 6.25 -3.25 -10.42
C PRO A 48 6.33 -2.53 -9.08
N LEU A 49 7.50 -1.93 -8.79
CA LEU A 49 7.69 -1.16 -7.57
C LEU A 49 6.84 0.11 -7.59
N ILE A 50 6.15 0.37 -6.49
CA ILE A 50 5.39 1.60 -6.27
C ILE A 50 6.15 2.46 -5.27
N SER A 51 6.40 3.72 -5.63
CA SER A 51 7.06 4.69 -4.74
C SER A 51 6.03 5.43 -3.90
N VAL A 52 6.28 5.55 -2.59
CA VAL A 52 5.51 6.43 -1.70
C VAL A 52 6.24 7.77 -1.59
N CYS A 53 5.56 8.84 -1.97
CA CYS A 53 6.15 10.18 -2.03
C CYS A 53 5.46 11.14 -1.06
N VAL A 54 6.25 12.00 -0.40
CA VAL A 54 5.75 13.17 0.33
C VAL A 54 5.84 14.37 -0.58
N LEU A 55 4.69 14.94 -0.96
CA LEU A 55 4.60 16.09 -1.86
C LEU A 55 4.17 17.34 -1.09
N TYR A 56 4.84 18.46 -1.34
CA TYR A 56 4.48 19.77 -0.83
C TYR A 56 4.83 20.86 -1.85
N PRO A 57 4.13 22.01 -1.85
CA PRO A 57 4.43 23.11 -2.76
C PRO A 57 5.86 23.59 -2.60
N VAL A 58 6.48 23.95 -3.72
CA VAL A 58 7.81 24.58 -3.71
C VAL A 58 7.69 25.94 -3.03
N ASN A 59 8.20 26.03 -1.81
CA ASN A 59 8.23 27.26 -1.03
C ASN A 59 9.68 27.60 -0.68
N ARG A 60 10.06 28.88 -0.85
CA ARG A 60 11.40 29.37 -0.52
C ARG A 60 11.81 29.08 0.93
N HIS A 61 10.82 29.02 1.83
CA HIS A 61 11.00 28.67 3.24
C HIS A 61 10.00 27.58 3.63
N LEU A 62 10.45 26.31 3.63
CA LEU A 62 9.65 25.21 4.16
C LEU A 62 9.48 25.38 5.67
N SER A 63 8.24 25.33 6.16
CA SER A 63 7.94 25.41 7.58
C SER A 63 8.67 24.32 8.37
N THR A 64 9.22 24.69 9.53
CA THR A 64 9.86 23.74 10.47
C THR A 64 8.94 22.56 10.79
N LYS A 65 7.63 22.78 10.91
CA LYS A 65 6.66 21.71 11.18
C LYS A 65 6.61 20.68 10.04
N VAL A 66 6.56 21.15 8.79
CA VAL A 66 6.52 20.27 7.60
C VAL A 66 7.82 19.48 7.47
N ARG A 67 8.97 20.13 7.71
CA ARG A 67 10.27 19.45 7.70
C ARG A 67 10.35 18.35 8.76
N LEU A 68 10.00 18.67 10.01
CA LEU A 68 10.03 17.69 11.11
C LEU A 68 9.04 16.54 10.89
N PHE A 69 7.84 16.85 10.38
CA PHE A 69 6.85 15.82 10.06
C PHE A 69 7.30 14.90 8.92
N THR A 70 7.91 15.46 7.86
CA THR A 70 8.48 14.67 6.76
C THR A 70 9.58 13.74 7.27
N GLU A 71 10.44 14.23 8.16
CA GLU A 71 11.49 13.40 8.77
C GLU A 71 10.91 12.27 9.61
N PHE A 72 9.89 12.58 10.42
CA PHE A 72 9.16 11.58 11.19
C PHE A 72 8.54 10.51 10.28
N LEU A 73 7.84 10.91 9.22
CA LEU A 73 7.24 9.99 8.26
C LEU A 73 8.29 9.10 7.59
N ARG A 74 9.42 9.67 7.16
CA ARG A 74 10.53 8.91 6.58
C ARG A 74 11.02 7.83 7.56
N SER A 75 11.34 8.22 8.79
CA SER A 75 11.82 7.31 9.84
C SER A 75 10.83 6.18 10.19
N ARG A 76 9.53 6.47 10.15
CA ARG A 76 8.49 5.49 10.50
C ARG A 76 8.10 4.59 9.33
N LEU A 77 7.89 5.17 8.15
CA LEU A 77 7.41 4.44 6.97
C LEU A 77 8.50 3.63 6.28
N SER A 78 9.77 4.04 6.33
CA SER A 78 10.87 3.21 5.83
C SER A 78 11.01 1.88 6.57
N ARG A 79 10.45 1.77 7.79
CA ARG A 79 10.43 0.54 8.59
C ARG A 79 9.26 -0.38 8.28
N ASP A 80 8.11 0.19 7.92
CA ASP A 80 6.86 -0.55 7.74
C ASP A 80 6.58 -0.91 6.27
N LEU A 81 7.28 -0.26 5.32
CA LEU A 81 7.14 -0.49 3.87
C LEU A 81 8.29 -1.32 3.25
N ALA A 82 9.26 -1.74 4.05
CA ALA A 82 10.34 -2.66 3.66
C ALA A 82 9.94 -4.10 3.96
#